data_AF-A0A5B6UQE7-F1
#
_entry.id   AF-A0A5B6UQE7-F1
#
_cell.length_a   1.000
_cell.length_b   1.000
_cell.length_c   1.000
_cell.angle_alpha   90.00
_cell.angle_beta   90.00
_cell.angle_gamma   90.00
#
_symmetry.space_group_name_H-M   'P 1'
#
loop_
_entity.id
_entity.type
_entity.pdbx_description
1 polymer ?
#
loop_
_entity_poly.entity_id
_entity_poly.type
_entity_poly.pdbx_seq_one_letter_code
_entity_poly.pdbx_strand_id
1 'polypeptide(L)'
;MEGLVSMKTAPGISFQSIPSPNQRPNFFLRRSSMDLQHRRFHFPSIRAQQSGTIFPRKEDEEDSLKVKEWEVGMLQNEVAASQGIRIRRRPPSGPPLHYVGPFEFRLQNEGNTPRNILEEIVWHKDVEVSQMKEKKPLLSLKKVIENALPTRDFVGALKAAHLRTGVPGLIAEVKKASPSRGILRENFDPVKNLSLFLVQILIRKFDWICHKIDVLPPNEIRGLIKCPADENPLVEIARAYEKGGAACLSVLTDEKYFKGSFENLEAIRNAGVKCPLLCKEFVIDAWQIYYARIKGADAILLIAAVLPDLDIRYMIKICKMLGLAALVEVHDEREMDRVLGIEGIELIGINNRNLETFEVDISNTKKLLEGERGQMIRKKDIIVVGESGLFTPDDVAYVQEAGVKAVLVGESIVKQSDPGKGISGLFGKDISL
;
A
#
# COMPACT_ATOMS: atom_id res chain seq x y z
N MET A 1 19.35 27.12 -66.21
CA MET A 1 19.58 25.78 -66.78
C MET A 1 18.93 24.81 -65.80
N GLU A 2 17.63 24.52 -65.93
CA GLU A 2 17.04 23.56 -66.91
C GLU A 2 17.74 22.19 -66.78
N GLY A 3 17.13 21.16 -66.19
CA GLY A 3 16.08 20.27 -66.75
C GLY A 3 16.67 18.84 -66.75
N LEU A 4 15.98 17.69 -66.67
CA LEU A 4 14.59 17.29 -66.93
C LEU A 4 14.40 15.79 -66.50
N VAL A 5 13.18 15.42 -66.06
CA VAL A 5 12.37 14.20 -66.43
C VAL A 5 12.76 12.82 -65.83
N SER A 6 11.87 11.97 -65.27
CA SER A 6 10.59 11.48 -65.82
C SER A 6 9.57 10.89 -64.80
N MET A 7 8.32 10.79 -65.26
CA MET A 7 7.04 10.49 -64.59
C MET A 7 6.64 8.99 -64.53
N LYS A 8 5.64 8.67 -63.67
CA LYS A 8 4.35 7.93 -63.89
C LYS A 8 3.85 7.39 -62.52
N THR A 9 2.59 7.39 -62.05
CA THR A 9 1.22 7.73 -62.52
C THR A 9 0.27 7.70 -61.29
N ALA A 10 -0.80 8.52 -61.30
CA ALA A 10 -1.95 8.59 -60.36
C ALA A 10 -3.01 7.48 -60.67
N PRO A 11 -4.28 7.42 -60.13
CA PRO A 11 -5.10 8.37 -59.34
C PRO A 11 -5.87 7.75 -58.12
N GLY A 12 -6.64 8.44 -57.25
CA GLY A 12 -7.09 9.85 -57.20
C GLY A 12 -7.82 10.24 -55.88
N ILE A 13 -7.66 11.52 -55.48
CA ILE A 13 -8.65 12.62 -55.28
C ILE A 13 -10.04 12.23 -54.67
N SER A 14 -10.65 12.88 -53.65
CA SER A 14 -10.77 14.32 -53.32
C SER A 14 -11.27 14.61 -51.87
N PHE A 15 -11.18 15.88 -51.46
CA PHE A 15 -11.35 16.49 -50.13
C PHE A 15 -12.62 17.39 -49.99
N GLN A 16 -12.94 17.74 -48.72
CA GLN A 16 -13.52 19.01 -48.18
C GLN A 16 -15.04 19.27 -48.33
N SER A 17 -15.79 20.00 -47.46
CA SER A 17 -15.52 20.94 -46.35
C SER A 17 -16.81 21.24 -45.51
N ILE A 18 -16.66 21.98 -44.39
CA ILE A 18 -17.64 22.40 -43.34
C ILE A 18 -18.57 23.56 -43.81
N PRO A 19 -19.76 23.81 -43.20
CA PRO A 19 -19.90 24.94 -42.24
C PRO A 19 -20.92 24.73 -41.06
N SER A 20 -20.77 25.50 -39.97
CA SER A 20 -21.79 25.84 -38.92
C SER A 20 -22.62 27.09 -39.36
N PRO A 21 -23.78 27.54 -38.79
CA PRO A 21 -24.15 27.60 -37.34
C PRO A 21 -25.68 27.55 -36.96
N ASN A 22 -25.96 27.64 -35.64
CA ASN A 22 -27.20 28.11 -34.94
C ASN A 22 -28.60 27.52 -35.27
N GLN A 23 -29.24 26.90 -34.26
CA GLN A 23 -30.65 27.17 -33.82
C GLN A 23 -31.08 26.26 -32.64
N ARG A 24 -31.70 26.84 -31.60
CA ARG A 24 -32.50 26.14 -30.57
C ARG A 24 -33.87 25.75 -31.17
N PRO A 25 -34.56 24.71 -30.64
CA PRO A 25 -35.82 25.05 -29.97
C PRO A 25 -36.21 24.20 -28.75
N ASN A 26 -37.13 24.81 -28.01
CA ASN A 26 -37.86 24.42 -26.80
C ASN A 26 -38.52 23.02 -26.83
N PHE A 27 -38.46 22.29 -25.71
CA PHE A 27 -39.40 21.22 -25.40
C PHE A 27 -40.51 21.73 -24.47
N PHE A 28 -41.72 21.79 -25.03
CA PHE A 28 -42.97 22.02 -24.32
C PHE A 28 -43.42 20.75 -23.59
N LEU A 29 -43.81 20.92 -22.32
CA LEU A 29 -44.57 19.95 -21.53
C LEU A 29 -45.95 19.70 -22.16
N ARG A 30 -46.33 18.42 -22.32
CA ARG A 30 -47.73 18.01 -22.46
C ARG A 30 -48.00 16.77 -21.61
N ARG A 31 -48.80 16.96 -20.56
CA ARG A 31 -49.51 15.91 -19.82
C ARG A 31 -50.66 15.39 -20.69
N SER A 32 -50.88 14.08 -20.70
CA SER A 32 -52.21 13.49 -20.92
C SER A 32 -52.34 12.17 -20.15
N SER A 33 -53.44 12.07 -19.40
CA SER A 33 -53.93 10.92 -18.64
C SER A 33 -54.75 9.95 -19.50
N MET A 34 -55.19 8.85 -18.86
CA MET A 34 -56.16 7.80 -19.28
C MET A 34 -55.54 6.58 -19.97
N ASP A 35 -55.95 5.33 -19.73
CA ASP A 35 -57.07 4.78 -18.95
C ASP A 35 -56.81 3.30 -18.65
N LEU A 36 -57.39 2.78 -17.56
CA LEU A 36 -57.42 1.35 -17.23
C LEU A 36 -58.44 0.62 -18.11
N GLN A 37 -58.03 -0.48 -18.76
CA GLN A 37 -58.96 -1.54 -19.16
C GLN A 37 -58.40 -2.94 -18.89
N HIS A 38 -59.19 -3.71 -18.14
CA HIS A 38 -59.02 -5.12 -17.83
C HIS A 38 -58.93 -6.01 -19.08
N ARG A 39 -57.95 -6.91 -19.11
CA ARG A 39 -58.07 -8.20 -19.81
C ARG A 39 -57.75 -9.35 -18.85
N ARG A 40 -58.77 -10.17 -18.60
CA ARG A 40 -58.70 -11.47 -17.93
C ARG A 40 -58.03 -12.48 -18.87
N PHE A 41 -57.07 -13.26 -18.35
CA PHE A 41 -56.70 -14.55 -18.93
C PHE A 41 -56.71 -15.61 -17.82
N HIS A 42 -57.36 -16.73 -18.14
CA HIS A 42 -57.56 -17.91 -17.29
C HIS A 42 -56.25 -18.65 -17.01
N PHE A 43 -56.05 -19.05 -15.75
CA PHE A 43 -55.07 -20.06 -15.34
C PHE A 43 -55.77 -21.42 -15.16
N PRO A 44 -55.19 -22.54 -15.63
CA PRO A 44 -55.63 -23.87 -15.22
C PRO A 44 -55.12 -24.19 -13.81
N SER A 45 -56.02 -24.68 -12.97
CA SER A 45 -55.74 -25.20 -11.62
C SER A 45 -54.85 -26.44 -11.66
N ILE A 46 -53.68 -26.40 -11.02
CA ILE A 46 -52.90 -27.59 -10.66
C ILE A 46 -52.87 -27.73 -9.14
N ARG A 47 -53.26 -28.95 -8.72
CA ARG A 47 -53.42 -29.47 -7.36
C ARG A 47 -52.24 -29.16 -6.44
N ALA A 48 -52.56 -28.71 -5.22
CA ALA A 48 -51.65 -28.71 -4.08
C ALA A 48 -51.31 -30.14 -3.66
N GLN A 49 -50.01 -30.44 -3.53
CA GLN A 49 -49.49 -31.54 -2.72
C GLN A 49 -48.53 -30.98 -1.65
N GLN A 50 -49.00 -31.13 -0.41
CA GLN A 50 -48.32 -31.19 0.88
C GLN A 50 -46.84 -30.76 0.99
N SER A 51 -46.66 -29.62 1.67
CA SER A 51 -45.77 -29.42 2.84
C SER A 51 -44.48 -30.26 2.91
N GLY A 52 -43.40 -29.69 2.40
CA GLY A 52 -42.07 -29.87 2.97
C GLY A 52 -41.65 -28.54 3.61
N THR A 53 -41.43 -28.55 4.93
CA THR A 53 -40.93 -27.40 5.69
C THR A 53 -39.53 -27.05 5.18
N ILE A 54 -39.41 -26.08 4.27
CA ILE A 54 -38.12 -25.50 3.91
C ILE A 54 -37.76 -24.53 5.03
N PHE A 55 -36.89 -24.97 5.93
CA PHE A 55 -36.10 -24.03 6.70
C PHE A 55 -35.26 -23.23 5.69
N PRO A 56 -35.28 -21.88 5.70
CA PRO A 56 -34.31 -21.12 4.93
C PRO A 56 -32.93 -21.56 5.41
N ARG A 57 -32.12 -22.13 4.51
CA ARG A 57 -30.76 -22.50 4.83
C ARG A 57 -29.98 -21.20 5.06
N LYS A 58 -29.15 -21.18 6.10
CA LYS A 58 -28.17 -20.10 6.32
C LYS A 58 -27.28 -19.82 5.08
N GLU A 59 -27.13 -20.80 4.20
CA GLU A 59 -26.41 -20.70 2.93
C GLU A 59 -27.01 -19.63 1.98
N ASP A 60 -28.35 -19.51 1.89
CA ASP A 60 -29.00 -18.57 0.96
C ASP A 60 -28.77 -17.10 1.34
N GLU A 61 -28.68 -16.80 2.63
CA GLU A 61 -28.38 -15.45 3.13
C GLU A 61 -26.91 -15.08 2.97
N GLU A 62 -25.99 -16.04 3.21
CA GLU A 62 -24.54 -15.82 3.06
C GLU A 62 -24.18 -15.56 1.59
N ASP A 63 -24.78 -16.29 0.66
CA ASP A 63 -24.58 -16.10 -0.77
C ASP A 63 -25.16 -14.77 -1.26
N SER A 64 -26.33 -14.36 -0.75
CA SER A 64 -26.90 -13.04 -1.04
C SER A 64 -26.00 -11.88 -0.58
N LEU A 65 -25.34 -12.03 0.57
CA LEU A 65 -24.38 -11.05 1.08
C LEU A 65 -23.13 -10.97 0.19
N LYS A 66 -22.58 -12.12 -0.23
CA LYS A 66 -21.42 -12.17 -1.14
C LYS A 66 -21.68 -11.49 -2.48
N VAL A 67 -22.89 -11.64 -3.03
CA VAL A 67 -23.30 -10.98 -4.28
C VAL A 67 -23.35 -9.46 -4.10
N LYS A 68 -23.99 -8.97 -3.02
CA LYS A 68 -24.05 -7.51 -2.74
C LYS A 68 -22.66 -6.91 -2.51
N GLU A 69 -21.79 -7.60 -1.79
CA GLU A 69 -20.40 -7.16 -1.60
C GLU A 69 -19.64 -7.09 -2.92
N TRP A 70 -19.89 -8.04 -3.82
CA TRP A 70 -19.31 -8.02 -5.16
C TRP A 70 -19.84 -6.84 -6.00
N GLU A 71 -21.14 -6.59 -5.99
CA GLU A 71 -21.76 -5.44 -6.69
C GLU A 71 -21.20 -4.10 -6.20
N VAL A 72 -21.09 -3.91 -4.89
CA VAL A 72 -20.47 -2.72 -4.29
C VAL A 72 -19.00 -2.59 -4.73
N GLY A 73 -18.27 -3.71 -4.73
CA GLY A 73 -16.89 -3.74 -5.23
C GLY A 73 -16.77 -3.38 -6.72
N MET A 74 -17.73 -3.78 -7.56
CA MET A 74 -17.76 -3.40 -8.98
C MET A 74 -17.97 -1.89 -9.14
N LEU A 75 -18.91 -1.31 -8.39
CA LEU A 75 -19.14 0.14 -8.42
C LEU A 75 -17.87 0.91 -8.01
N GLN A 76 -17.14 0.43 -6.99
CA GLN A 76 -15.85 1.01 -6.60
C GLN A 76 -14.82 0.92 -7.74
N ASN A 77 -14.75 -0.21 -8.45
CA ASN A 77 -13.85 -0.36 -9.59
C ASN A 77 -14.23 0.55 -10.77
N GLU A 78 -15.52 0.80 -11.02
CA GLU A 78 -15.97 1.74 -12.06
C GLU A 78 -15.57 3.19 -11.72
N VAL A 79 -15.75 3.61 -10.48
CA VAL A 79 -15.29 4.91 -10.00
C VAL A 79 -13.77 5.01 -10.14
N ALA A 80 -13.04 3.98 -9.72
CA ALA A 80 -11.59 3.91 -9.86
C ALA A 80 -11.16 4.04 -11.33
N ALA A 81 -11.83 3.34 -12.24
CA ALA A 81 -11.56 3.37 -13.68
C ALA A 81 -11.88 4.75 -14.31
N SER A 82 -12.89 5.48 -13.84
CA SER A 82 -13.15 6.86 -14.27
C SER A 82 -12.03 7.83 -13.85
N GLN A 83 -11.43 7.58 -12.69
CA GLN A 83 -10.20 8.22 -12.23
C GLN A 83 -8.94 7.58 -12.85
N GLY A 84 -9.17 6.54 -13.67
CA GLY A 84 -8.25 5.66 -14.40
C GLY A 84 -7.07 5.16 -13.62
N ILE A 85 -7.36 4.83 -12.38
CA ILE A 85 -6.77 3.70 -11.69
C ILE A 85 -7.00 2.46 -12.53
N ARG A 86 -5.92 1.76 -12.87
CA ARG A 86 -5.95 0.52 -13.66
C ARG A 86 -5.94 -0.74 -12.79
N ILE A 87 -5.62 -0.59 -11.50
CA ILE A 87 -5.54 -1.69 -10.55
C ILE A 87 -6.95 -2.06 -10.09
N ARG A 88 -7.40 -3.27 -10.42
CA ARG A 88 -8.72 -3.77 -10.02
C ARG A 88 -8.61 -4.44 -8.66
N ARG A 89 -9.65 -4.34 -7.83
CA ARG A 89 -9.74 -5.09 -6.56
C ARG A 89 -10.39 -6.47 -6.68
N ARG A 90 -11.18 -6.69 -7.74
CA ARG A 90 -11.88 -7.96 -7.98
C ARG A 90 -11.82 -8.37 -9.46
N PRO A 91 -11.97 -9.66 -9.79
CA PRO A 91 -12.13 -10.13 -11.16
C PRO A 91 -13.35 -9.49 -11.84
N PRO A 92 -13.27 -9.14 -13.12
CA PRO A 92 -14.33 -8.48 -13.87
C PRO A 92 -15.43 -9.45 -14.32
N SER A 93 -15.18 -10.76 -14.36
CA SER A 93 -16.14 -11.70 -14.93
C SER A 93 -17.17 -12.25 -13.93
N GLY A 94 -17.26 -11.72 -12.71
CA GLY A 94 -18.21 -12.17 -11.70
C GLY A 94 -17.57 -12.51 -10.35
N PRO A 95 -18.38 -12.77 -9.31
CA PRO A 95 -17.87 -13.35 -8.07
C PRO A 95 -17.21 -14.71 -8.38
N PRO A 96 -16.14 -15.11 -7.67
CA PRO A 96 -15.48 -16.39 -7.89
C PRO A 96 -16.37 -17.55 -7.38
N LEU A 97 -17.38 -17.92 -8.17
CA LEU A 97 -18.11 -19.19 -8.21
C LEU A 97 -19.27 -18.99 -9.20
N HIS A 98 -19.09 -19.40 -10.45
CA HIS A 98 -20.19 -19.46 -11.40
C HIS A 98 -21.02 -20.71 -11.10
N TYR A 99 -22.04 -20.56 -10.26
CA TYR A 99 -23.02 -21.62 -10.01
C TYR A 99 -23.89 -21.80 -11.26
N VAL A 100 -23.76 -22.94 -11.92
CA VAL A 100 -24.66 -23.37 -13.01
C VAL A 100 -25.27 -24.72 -12.62
N GLY A 101 -26.09 -24.72 -11.56
CA GLY A 101 -26.68 -25.95 -11.02
C GLY A 101 -25.69 -26.79 -10.20
N PRO A 102 -25.82 -28.13 -10.13
CA PRO A 102 -25.08 -28.99 -9.19
C PRO A 102 -23.56 -29.08 -9.44
N PHE A 103 -23.00 -28.20 -10.27
CA PHE A 103 -21.58 -28.17 -10.60
C PHE A 103 -20.99 -26.79 -10.33
N GLU A 104 -19.90 -26.77 -9.58
CA GLU A 104 -19.03 -25.60 -9.42
C GLU A 104 -17.96 -25.63 -10.51
N PHE A 105 -17.96 -24.67 -11.43
CA PHE A 105 -16.90 -24.52 -12.43
C PHE A 105 -16.19 -23.17 -12.29
N ARG A 106 -14.86 -23.21 -12.38
CA ARG A 106 -13.99 -22.04 -12.44
C ARG A 106 -13.61 -21.79 -13.90
N LEU A 107 -14.26 -20.84 -14.57
CA LEU A 107 -13.80 -20.37 -15.88
C LEU A 107 -12.53 -19.53 -15.67
N GLN A 108 -11.37 -20.12 -15.94
CA GLN A 108 -10.14 -19.37 -16.10
C GLN A 108 -10.16 -18.67 -17.45
N ASN A 109 -10.65 -17.44 -17.49
CA ASN A 109 -10.49 -16.54 -18.63
C ASN A 109 -9.37 -15.54 -18.31
N GLU A 110 -8.65 -15.05 -19.32
CA GLU A 110 -7.59 -14.03 -19.16
C GLU A 110 -8.06 -12.77 -18.41
N GLY A 111 -9.36 -12.45 -18.49
CA GLY A 111 -9.96 -11.36 -17.73
C GLY A 111 -9.93 -11.53 -16.21
N ASN A 112 -9.87 -12.77 -15.71
CA ASN A 112 -9.95 -13.14 -14.29
C ASN A 112 -8.60 -13.36 -13.60
N THR A 113 -7.50 -13.03 -14.26
CA THR A 113 -6.17 -13.04 -13.66
C THR A 113 -5.68 -11.61 -13.43
N PRO A 114 -4.81 -11.37 -12.44
CA PRO A 114 -4.14 -10.08 -12.28
C PRO A 114 -3.35 -9.74 -13.54
N ARG A 115 -3.38 -8.47 -13.97
CA ARG A 115 -2.68 -8.02 -15.18
C ARG A 115 -1.26 -7.56 -14.92
N ASN A 116 -0.96 -7.19 -13.68
CA ASN A 116 0.36 -6.78 -13.24
C ASN A 116 0.56 -7.18 -11.76
N ILE A 117 1.80 -7.02 -11.28
CA ILE A 117 2.19 -7.41 -9.93
C ILE A 117 1.40 -6.64 -8.85
N LEU A 118 1.13 -5.35 -9.08
CA LEU A 118 0.43 -4.52 -8.09
C LEU A 118 -1.02 -5.00 -7.92
N GLU A 119 -1.68 -5.39 -9.02
CA GLU A 119 -2.99 -6.00 -9.00
C GLU A 119 -2.98 -7.35 -8.27
N GLU A 120 -1.95 -8.17 -8.48
CA GLU A 120 -1.80 -9.44 -7.76
C GLU A 120 -1.65 -9.22 -6.25
N ILE A 121 -0.81 -8.24 -5.86
CA ILE A 121 -0.61 -7.85 -4.46
C ILE A 121 -1.93 -7.41 -3.83
N VAL A 122 -2.68 -6.54 -4.49
CA VAL A 122 -3.96 -6.02 -3.98
C VAL A 122 -4.99 -7.13 -3.82
N TRP A 123 -5.10 -8.05 -4.79
CA TRP A 123 -6.03 -9.18 -4.70
C TRP A 123 -5.69 -10.11 -3.52
N HIS A 124 -4.41 -10.38 -3.31
CA HIS A 124 -3.97 -11.15 -2.15
C HIS A 124 -4.28 -10.40 -0.84
N LYS A 125 -4.04 -9.09 -0.83
CA LYS A 125 -4.29 -8.24 0.33
C LYS A 125 -5.76 -8.20 0.73
N ASP A 126 -6.68 -8.20 -0.24
CA ASP A 126 -8.12 -8.27 0.03
C ASP A 126 -8.49 -9.54 0.83
N VAL A 127 -7.91 -10.68 0.46
CA VAL A 127 -8.11 -11.96 1.18
C VAL A 127 -7.48 -11.91 2.57
N GLU A 128 -6.22 -11.46 2.66
CA GLU A 128 -5.48 -11.37 3.91
C GLU A 128 -6.18 -10.46 4.92
N VAL A 129 -6.55 -9.25 4.51
CA VAL A 129 -7.24 -8.27 5.38
C VAL A 129 -8.59 -8.79 5.84
N SER A 130 -9.34 -9.49 4.99
CA SER A 130 -10.60 -10.12 5.38
C SER A 130 -10.41 -11.14 6.50
N GLN A 131 -9.43 -12.03 6.36
CA GLN A 131 -9.08 -13.02 7.40
C GLN A 131 -8.59 -12.35 8.70
N MET A 132 -7.82 -11.26 8.60
CA MET A 132 -7.36 -10.52 9.78
C MET A 132 -8.52 -9.80 10.48
N LYS A 133 -9.49 -9.25 9.72
CA LYS A 133 -10.70 -8.62 10.27
C LYS A 133 -11.58 -9.62 11.02
N GLU A 134 -11.72 -10.84 10.52
CA GLU A 134 -12.43 -11.92 11.22
C GLU A 134 -11.76 -12.26 12.55
N LYS A 135 -10.42 -12.41 12.54
CA LYS A 135 -9.64 -12.70 13.76
C LYS A 135 -9.64 -11.53 14.76
N LYS A 136 -9.62 -10.29 14.27
CA LYS A 136 -9.54 -9.08 15.09
C LYS A 136 -10.45 -7.97 14.53
N PRO A 137 -11.74 -7.97 14.91
CA PRO A 137 -12.72 -7.01 14.39
C PRO A 137 -12.37 -5.55 14.71
N LEU A 138 -12.78 -4.61 13.86
CA LEU A 138 -12.49 -3.18 14.02
C LEU A 138 -12.88 -2.61 15.39
N LEU A 139 -14.01 -3.06 15.95
CA LEU A 139 -14.46 -2.64 17.27
C LEU A 139 -13.45 -3.00 18.38
N SER A 140 -12.78 -4.15 18.26
CA SER A 140 -11.73 -4.55 19.20
C SER A 140 -10.50 -3.64 19.06
N LEU A 141 -10.14 -3.23 17.83
CA LEU A 141 -9.02 -2.32 17.60
C LEU A 141 -9.28 -0.95 18.22
N LYS A 142 -10.49 -0.40 18.04
CA LYS A 142 -10.86 0.91 18.60
C LYS A 142 -10.69 0.97 20.11
N LYS A 143 -11.09 -0.09 20.83
CA LYS A 143 -10.90 -0.21 22.29
C LYS A 143 -9.42 -0.22 22.70
N VAL A 144 -8.56 -0.85 21.90
CA VAL A 144 -7.12 -0.92 22.19
C VAL A 144 -6.44 0.42 21.92
N ILE A 145 -6.88 1.16 20.89
CA ILE A 145 -6.31 2.47 20.52
C ILE A 145 -6.43 3.49 21.67
N GLU A 146 -7.47 3.42 22.48
CA GLU A 146 -7.65 4.32 23.64
C GLU A 146 -6.46 4.27 24.62
N ASN A 147 -5.75 3.14 24.67
CA ASN A 147 -4.59 2.93 25.52
C ASN A 147 -3.26 2.93 24.74
N ALA A 148 -3.27 3.26 23.44
CA ALA A 148 -2.07 3.27 22.63
C ALA A 148 -1.16 4.46 22.96
N LEU A 149 0.15 4.23 22.95
CA LEU A 149 1.14 5.31 23.11
C LEU A 149 0.91 6.41 22.05
N PRO A 150 1.08 7.70 22.40
CA PRO A 150 0.94 8.80 21.44
C PRO A 150 1.79 8.60 20.18
N THR A 151 1.27 9.06 19.03
CA THR A 151 2.07 9.11 17.81
C THR A 151 3.19 10.13 17.96
N ARG A 152 4.27 9.91 17.23
CA ARG A 152 5.39 10.83 17.09
C ARG A 152 5.16 11.67 15.84
N ASP A 153 5.64 12.91 15.87
CA ASP A 153 5.45 13.84 14.76
C ASP A 153 6.34 13.48 13.56
N PHE A 154 5.80 12.66 12.65
CA PHE A 154 6.49 12.19 11.45
C PHE A 154 6.85 13.35 10.50
N VAL A 155 5.90 14.26 10.26
CA VAL A 155 6.10 15.43 9.37
C VAL A 155 7.11 16.40 9.99
N GLY A 156 6.97 16.70 11.28
CA GLY A 156 7.87 17.57 12.02
C GLY A 156 9.30 17.03 12.06
N ALA A 157 9.49 15.71 12.23
CA ALA A 157 10.81 15.09 12.19
C ALA A 157 11.52 15.30 10.85
N LEU A 158 10.80 15.19 9.72
CA LEU A 158 11.34 15.48 8.39
C LEU A 158 11.70 16.95 8.22
N LYS A 159 10.80 17.88 8.62
CA LYS A 159 11.07 19.33 8.57
C LYS A 159 12.30 19.70 9.41
N ALA A 160 12.39 19.17 10.63
CA ALA A 160 13.50 19.42 11.55
C ALA A 160 14.83 18.90 11.00
N ALA A 161 14.85 17.68 10.45
CA ALA A 161 16.05 17.11 9.83
C ALA A 161 16.52 17.93 8.62
N HIS A 162 15.59 18.35 7.76
CA HIS A 162 15.89 19.19 6.61
C HIS A 162 16.48 20.55 7.04
N LEU A 163 15.85 21.21 8.02
CA LEU A 163 16.33 22.48 8.55
C LEU A 163 17.71 22.38 9.19
N ARG A 164 17.97 21.29 9.93
CA ARG A 164 19.23 21.06 10.64
C ARG A 164 20.40 20.80 9.70
N THR A 165 20.18 20.04 8.64
CA THR A 165 21.26 19.50 7.80
C THR A 165 21.39 20.21 6.45
N GLY A 166 20.37 20.95 6.01
CA GLY A 166 20.31 21.59 4.69
C GLY A 166 20.16 20.62 3.52
N VAL A 167 19.96 19.32 3.79
CA VAL A 167 19.69 18.27 2.79
C VAL A 167 18.33 17.61 3.08
N PRO A 168 17.74 16.84 2.15
CA PRO A 168 16.45 16.19 2.41
C PRO A 168 16.48 15.28 3.64
N GLY A 169 15.43 15.30 4.45
CA GLY A 169 15.28 14.39 5.59
C GLY A 169 15.20 12.93 5.15
N LEU A 170 15.96 12.04 5.78
CA LEU A 170 15.99 10.61 5.42
C LEU A 170 14.87 9.82 6.10
N ILE A 171 14.04 9.14 5.30
CA ILE A 171 13.21 8.02 5.72
C ILE A 171 13.96 6.72 5.36
N ALA A 172 14.59 6.09 6.35
CA ALA A 172 15.37 4.88 6.11
C ALA A 172 14.49 3.63 6.14
N GLU A 173 14.49 2.85 5.07
CA GLU A 173 13.68 1.64 4.96
C GLU A 173 14.36 0.43 5.61
N VAL A 174 13.71 -0.10 6.65
CA VAL A 174 14.09 -1.31 7.37
C VAL A 174 13.47 -2.51 6.66
N LYS A 175 14.31 -3.35 6.04
CA LYS A 175 13.86 -4.51 5.28
C LYS A 175 14.66 -5.78 5.53
N LYS A 176 13.93 -6.90 5.47
CA LYS A 176 14.43 -8.28 5.59
C LYS A 176 15.12 -8.76 4.32
N ALA A 177 14.43 -8.53 3.21
CA ALA A 177 14.76 -9.03 1.88
C ALA A 177 14.21 -8.04 0.85
N SER A 178 14.65 -8.18 -0.41
CA SER A 178 14.03 -7.51 -1.55
C SER A 178 13.58 -8.55 -2.59
N PRO A 179 12.39 -8.44 -3.20
CA PRO A 179 11.97 -9.33 -4.29
C PRO A 179 12.99 -9.42 -5.43
N SER A 180 13.68 -8.32 -5.72
CA SER A 180 14.69 -8.24 -6.78
C SER A 180 16.07 -8.80 -6.40
N ARG A 181 16.35 -9.04 -5.11
CA ARG A 181 17.72 -9.36 -4.63
C ARG A 181 17.83 -10.42 -3.54
N GLY A 182 16.72 -11.04 -3.11
CA GLY A 182 16.72 -12.05 -2.07
C GLY A 182 16.97 -11.47 -0.67
N ILE A 183 17.45 -12.32 0.26
CA ILE A 183 17.77 -11.95 1.64
C ILE A 183 18.97 -11.00 1.62
N LEU A 184 18.79 -9.77 2.12
CA LEU A 184 19.79 -8.71 1.97
C LEU A 184 20.91 -8.75 3.02
N ARG A 185 20.81 -9.64 4.02
CA ARG A 185 21.84 -9.88 5.05
C ARG A 185 21.87 -11.37 5.39
N GLU A 186 22.99 -12.06 5.10
CA GLU A 186 23.11 -13.53 5.21
C GLU A 186 22.93 -14.10 6.62
N ASN A 187 23.07 -13.29 7.68
CA ASN A 187 22.75 -13.67 9.07
C ASN A 187 21.24 -13.87 9.33
N PHE A 188 20.46 -14.02 8.27
CA PHE A 188 19.02 -14.07 8.32
C PHE A 188 18.46 -15.38 7.81
N ASP A 189 19.02 -16.46 8.33
CA ASP A 189 18.52 -17.81 8.16
C ASP A 189 18.03 -18.36 9.52
N PRO A 190 16.71 -18.35 9.79
CA PRO A 190 16.18 -18.98 10.99
C PRO A 190 16.37 -20.51 10.96
N VAL A 191 16.66 -21.10 9.80
CA VAL A 191 16.75 -22.55 9.61
C VAL A 191 18.19 -23.06 9.75
N LYS A 192 19.24 -22.25 9.52
CA LYS A 192 20.61 -22.64 9.90
C LYS A 192 20.85 -22.67 11.41
N ASN A 193 19.99 -22.00 12.19
CA ASN A 193 19.95 -22.13 13.65
C ASN A 193 19.27 -23.42 14.14
N LEU A 194 18.77 -24.29 13.26
CA LEU A 194 18.27 -25.61 13.67
C LEU A 194 19.38 -26.57 14.16
N SER A 195 20.65 -26.34 13.82
CA SER A 195 21.74 -27.14 14.40
C SER A 195 21.97 -26.77 15.88
N LEU A 196 21.66 -25.53 16.27
CA LEU A 196 21.54 -25.08 17.67
C LEU A 196 20.27 -25.61 18.35
N PHE A 197 19.22 -25.95 17.59
CA PHE A 197 18.00 -26.56 18.14
C PHE A 197 18.27 -27.96 18.74
N LEU A 198 19.21 -28.72 18.18
CA LEU A 198 19.71 -29.97 18.77
C LEU A 198 20.50 -29.72 20.07
N VAL A 199 21.25 -28.61 20.13
CA VAL A 199 21.92 -28.15 21.37
C VAL A 199 20.89 -27.69 22.40
N GLN A 200 19.79 -27.05 21.99
CA GLN A 200 18.68 -26.65 22.86
C GLN A 200 17.93 -27.85 23.44
N ILE A 201 17.78 -28.94 22.68
CA ILE A 201 17.22 -30.22 23.18
C ILE A 201 18.17 -30.87 24.19
N LEU A 202 19.48 -30.80 23.95
CA LEU A 202 20.51 -31.25 24.90
C LEU A 202 20.50 -30.41 26.19
N ILE A 203 20.32 -29.09 26.09
CA ILE A 203 20.17 -28.18 27.24
C ILE A 203 18.86 -28.46 27.98
N ARG A 204 17.75 -28.72 27.29
CA ARG A 204 16.49 -29.14 27.94
C ARG A 204 16.59 -30.51 28.62
N LYS A 205 17.37 -31.44 28.06
CA LYS A 205 17.72 -32.70 28.73
C LYS A 205 18.62 -32.46 29.94
N PHE A 206 19.51 -31.47 29.88
CA PHE A 206 20.35 -31.05 31.00
C PHE A 206 19.51 -30.41 32.11
N ASP A 207 18.55 -29.53 31.79
CA ASP A 207 17.56 -28.97 32.73
C ASP A 207 16.71 -30.06 33.39
N TRP A 208 16.32 -31.10 32.64
CA TRP A 208 15.62 -32.27 33.19
C TRP A 208 16.50 -33.08 34.14
N ILE A 209 17.81 -33.19 33.87
CA ILE A 209 18.81 -33.80 34.76
C ILE A 209 19.02 -32.96 36.03
N CYS A 210 19.10 -31.63 35.89
CA CYS A 210 19.21 -30.69 37.01
C CYS A 210 17.96 -30.69 37.89
N HIS A 211 16.77 -30.90 37.32
CA HIS A 211 15.53 -31.05 38.10
C HIS A 211 15.51 -32.30 39.00
N LYS A 212 16.41 -33.27 38.77
CA LYS A 212 16.61 -34.44 39.62
C LYS A 212 17.69 -34.26 40.69
N ILE A 213 18.43 -33.16 40.65
CA ILE A 213 19.57 -32.90 41.55
C ILE A 213 19.33 -31.50 42.14
N ASP A 214 18.75 -31.44 43.33
CA ASP A 214 18.30 -30.24 44.07
C ASP A 214 19.34 -29.11 44.15
N VAL A 215 19.53 -28.33 43.09
CA VAL A 215 20.45 -27.19 43.07
C VAL A 215 19.78 -26.00 42.38
N LEU A 216 19.39 -25.04 43.21
CA LEU A 216 18.95 -23.65 42.97
C LEU A 216 17.44 -23.38 42.69
N PRO A 217 16.86 -22.33 43.30
CA PRO A 217 15.48 -21.94 43.09
C PRO A 217 15.25 -21.31 41.69
N PRO A 218 14.09 -21.57 41.04
CA PRO A 218 13.82 -21.19 39.64
C PRO A 218 13.89 -19.68 39.32
N ASN A 219 13.75 -18.83 40.33
CA ASN A 219 13.62 -17.39 40.15
C ASN A 219 14.96 -16.69 39.89
N GLU A 220 16.08 -17.29 40.29
CA GLU A 220 17.43 -16.76 40.01
C GLU A 220 17.95 -17.16 38.62
N ILE A 221 17.46 -18.28 38.06
CA ILE A 221 17.87 -18.78 36.74
C ILE A 221 17.32 -17.90 35.60
N ARG A 222 16.11 -17.35 35.75
CA ARG A 222 15.51 -16.44 34.75
C ARG A 222 16.27 -15.13 34.57
N GLY A 223 17.03 -14.69 35.58
CA GLY A 223 17.85 -13.47 35.51
C GLY A 223 19.27 -13.69 34.95
N LEU A 224 19.72 -14.95 34.89
CA LEU A 224 21.11 -15.31 34.54
C LEU A 224 21.25 -15.86 33.12
N ILE A 225 20.15 -16.19 32.44
CA ILE A 225 20.16 -16.59 31.03
C ILE A 225 19.61 -15.43 30.19
N LYS A 226 20.46 -14.47 29.84
CA LYS A 226 20.24 -13.72 28.59
C LYS A 226 20.54 -14.67 27.45
N CYS A 227 19.50 -15.16 26.79
CA CYS A 227 19.68 -15.98 25.60
C CYS A 227 20.30 -15.08 24.52
N PRO A 228 21.43 -15.43 23.87
CA PRO A 228 21.99 -14.65 22.77
C PRO A 228 21.13 -14.63 21.49
N ALA A 229 19.86 -15.03 21.60
CA ALA A 229 18.85 -15.09 20.54
C ALA A 229 17.84 -13.92 20.59
N ASP A 230 18.01 -12.98 21.54
CA ASP A 230 17.05 -11.89 21.80
C ASP A 230 17.20 -10.66 20.88
N GLU A 231 18.15 -10.63 19.95
CA GLU A 231 18.33 -9.48 19.06
C GLU A 231 17.56 -9.69 17.76
N ASN A 232 16.37 -9.08 17.67
CA ASN A 232 15.69 -8.91 16.39
C ASN A 232 16.59 -8.05 15.49
N PRO A 233 17.14 -8.58 14.38
CA PRO A 233 18.11 -7.86 13.57
C PRO A 233 17.53 -6.61 12.90
N LEU A 234 16.20 -6.52 12.74
CA LEU A 234 15.55 -5.31 12.25
C LEU A 234 15.56 -4.19 13.30
N VAL A 235 15.53 -4.54 14.59
CA VAL A 235 15.68 -3.57 15.69
C VAL A 235 17.10 -2.99 15.68
N GLU A 236 18.13 -3.81 15.45
CA GLU A 236 19.50 -3.33 15.32
C GLU A 236 19.67 -2.40 14.12
N ILE A 237 19.11 -2.77 12.97
CA ILE A 237 19.12 -1.93 11.76
C ILE A 237 18.41 -0.60 12.03
N ALA A 238 17.24 -0.63 12.68
CA ALA A 238 16.51 0.57 13.06
C ALA A 238 17.34 1.49 13.99
N ARG A 239 18.00 0.93 15.00
CA ARG A 239 18.91 1.68 15.89
C ARG A 239 20.11 2.24 15.14
N ALA A 240 20.67 1.48 14.20
CA ALA A 240 21.80 1.92 13.39
C ALA A 240 21.40 3.07 12.45
N TYR A 241 20.21 3.03 11.84
CA TYR A 241 19.67 4.13 11.05
C TYR A 241 19.39 5.38 11.89
N GLU A 242 18.77 5.21 13.06
CA GLU A 242 18.56 6.32 14.00
C GLU A 242 19.88 6.98 14.39
N LYS A 243 20.88 6.18 14.79
CA LYS A 243 22.22 6.68 15.11
C LYS A 243 22.89 7.36 13.91
N GLY A 244 22.65 6.85 12.71
CA GLY A 244 23.16 7.42 11.45
C GLY A 244 22.45 8.71 11.01
N GLY A 245 21.45 9.20 11.76
CA GLY A 245 20.76 10.46 11.46
C GLY A 245 19.50 10.32 10.62
N ALA A 246 18.94 9.11 10.47
CA ALA A 246 17.63 8.96 9.86
C ALA A 246 16.57 9.76 10.62
N ALA A 247 15.79 10.56 9.90
CA ALA A 247 14.74 11.38 10.48
C ALA A 247 13.52 10.51 10.86
N CYS A 248 13.21 9.53 10.01
CA CYS A 248 12.11 8.58 10.18
C CYS A 248 12.55 7.20 9.68
N LEU A 249 11.80 6.16 10.04
CA LEU A 249 12.00 4.81 9.52
C LEU A 249 10.77 4.35 8.74
N SER A 250 10.99 3.65 7.63
CA SER A 250 9.96 2.93 6.88
C SER A 250 10.09 1.45 7.18
N VAL A 251 9.02 0.81 7.66
CA VAL A 251 9.02 -0.62 7.99
C VAL A 251 8.05 -1.34 7.06
N LEU A 252 8.58 -2.30 6.29
CA LEU A 252 7.76 -3.16 5.44
C LEU A 252 6.94 -4.11 6.31
N THR A 253 5.62 -4.10 6.11
CA THR A 253 4.69 -4.97 6.85
C THR A 253 4.04 -6.05 5.99
N ASP A 254 4.18 -5.98 4.66
CA ASP A 254 3.66 -6.99 3.74
C ASP A 254 4.45 -8.31 3.86
N GLU A 255 3.76 -9.38 4.25
CA GLU A 255 4.39 -10.67 4.51
C GLU A 255 4.74 -11.41 3.21
N LYS A 256 3.81 -11.47 2.26
CA LYS A 256 3.95 -12.37 1.10
C LYS A 256 5.07 -11.95 0.16
N TYR A 257 5.07 -10.69 -0.26
CA TYR A 257 5.96 -10.17 -1.30
C TYR A 257 7.22 -9.55 -0.69
N PHE A 258 7.10 -8.88 0.45
CA PHE A 258 8.22 -8.14 1.05
C PHE A 258 8.83 -8.79 2.30
N LYS A 259 8.28 -9.93 2.77
CA LYS A 259 8.73 -10.65 3.97
C LYS A 259 8.77 -9.76 5.22
N GLY A 260 7.89 -8.77 5.25
CA GLY A 260 7.62 -7.87 6.36
C GLY A 260 6.67 -8.49 7.39
N SER A 261 6.40 -7.75 8.45
CA SER A 261 5.30 -8.06 9.37
C SER A 261 4.96 -6.86 10.25
N PHE A 262 3.71 -6.76 10.69
CA PHE A 262 3.29 -5.79 11.70
C PHE A 262 4.01 -5.99 13.04
N GLU A 263 4.42 -7.22 13.35
CA GLU A 263 5.20 -7.57 14.54
C GLU A 263 6.60 -6.94 14.50
N ASN A 264 7.21 -6.79 13.31
CA ASN A 264 8.49 -6.09 13.18
C ASN A 264 8.35 -4.59 13.48
N LEU A 265 7.27 -3.96 13.01
CA LEU A 265 6.94 -2.58 13.34
C LEU A 265 6.78 -2.38 14.85
N GLU A 266 6.01 -3.26 15.50
CA GLU A 266 5.80 -3.26 16.95
C GLU A 266 7.09 -3.51 17.73
N ALA A 267 7.93 -4.45 17.28
CA ALA A 267 9.22 -4.73 17.89
C ALA A 267 10.15 -3.50 17.85
N ILE A 268 10.25 -2.83 16.71
CA ILE A 268 11.04 -1.60 16.55
C ILE A 268 10.51 -0.49 17.47
N ARG A 269 9.19 -0.31 17.53
CA ARG A 269 8.57 0.66 18.44
C ARG A 269 8.91 0.39 19.90
N ASN A 270 8.77 -0.86 20.33
CA ASN A 270 8.98 -1.29 21.73
C ASN A 270 10.46 -1.30 22.13
N ALA A 271 11.37 -1.44 21.17
CA ALA A 271 12.81 -1.41 21.41
C ALA A 271 13.38 -0.03 21.79
N GLY A 272 12.54 1.00 21.82
CA GLY A 272 12.90 2.34 22.29
C GLY A 272 13.46 3.29 21.24
N VAL A 273 13.53 2.87 19.97
CA VAL A 273 13.85 3.74 18.82
C VAL A 273 12.92 4.93 18.84
N LYS A 274 13.44 6.15 18.71
CA LYS A 274 12.73 7.45 18.79
C LYS A 274 12.28 7.98 17.43
N CYS A 275 12.93 7.59 16.33
CA CYS A 275 12.47 7.92 14.99
C CYS A 275 10.96 7.56 14.82
N PRO A 276 10.14 8.44 14.23
CA PRO A 276 8.79 8.10 13.80
C PRO A 276 8.79 6.96 12.78
N LEU A 277 7.78 6.10 12.84
CA LEU A 277 7.68 4.88 12.03
C LEU A 277 6.57 4.98 10.97
N LEU A 278 6.94 4.83 9.70
CA LEU A 278 6.03 4.61 8.59
C LEU A 278 5.72 3.12 8.46
N CYS A 279 4.44 2.77 8.48
CA CYS A 279 3.94 1.46 8.06
C CYS A 279 3.87 1.44 6.53
N LYS A 280 4.88 0.81 5.89
CA LYS A 280 4.95 0.66 4.44
C LYS A 280 4.21 -0.62 4.04
N GLU A 281 2.93 -0.44 3.72
CA GLU A 281 1.94 -1.49 3.45
C GLU A 281 1.08 -1.13 2.23
N PHE A 282 0.48 -2.13 1.60
CA PHE A 282 -0.58 -1.91 0.60
C PHE A 282 -1.91 -1.71 1.34
N VAL A 283 -2.19 -0.47 1.75
CA VAL A 283 -3.43 -0.13 2.46
C VAL A 283 -4.60 -0.05 1.47
N ILE A 284 -5.61 -0.89 1.70
CA ILE A 284 -6.84 -0.99 0.90
C ILE A 284 -8.12 -0.97 1.74
N ASP A 285 -7.99 -1.04 3.08
CA ASP A 285 -9.10 -0.95 4.02
C ASP A 285 -8.68 -0.11 5.24
N ALA A 286 -9.61 0.70 5.75
CA ALA A 286 -9.41 1.50 6.95
C ALA A 286 -8.94 0.67 8.15
N TRP A 287 -9.38 -0.58 8.28
CA TRP A 287 -8.94 -1.51 9.33
C TRP A 287 -7.42 -1.60 9.45
N GLN A 288 -6.69 -1.60 8.32
CA GLN A 288 -5.23 -1.64 8.32
C GLN A 288 -4.62 -0.41 8.99
N ILE A 289 -5.25 0.77 8.86
CA ILE A 289 -4.78 2.01 9.51
C ILE A 289 -4.91 1.89 11.04
N TYR A 290 -6.05 1.37 11.52
CA TYR A 290 -6.25 1.10 12.96
C TYR A 290 -5.26 0.04 13.45
N TYR A 291 -5.01 -0.99 12.66
CA TYR A 291 -4.08 -2.06 13.00
C TYR A 291 -2.62 -1.56 13.06
N ALA A 292 -2.19 -0.78 12.06
CA ALA A 292 -0.88 -0.14 12.05
C ALA A 292 -0.69 0.78 13.27
N ARG A 293 -1.73 1.56 13.62
CA ARG A 293 -1.69 2.47 14.76
C ARG A 293 -1.43 1.76 16.09
N ILE A 294 -2.13 0.65 16.35
CA ILE A 294 -1.91 -0.14 17.58
C ILE A 294 -0.56 -0.83 17.60
N LYS A 295 0.02 -1.09 16.41
CA LYS A 295 1.36 -1.68 16.24
C LYS A 295 2.48 -0.63 16.31
N GLY A 296 2.14 0.64 16.55
CA GLY A 296 3.12 1.70 16.81
C GLY A 296 3.49 2.55 15.61
N ALA A 297 2.73 2.48 14.51
CA ALA A 297 2.89 3.40 13.38
C ALA A 297 2.64 4.85 13.81
N ASP A 298 3.42 5.74 13.21
CA ASP A 298 3.28 7.20 13.27
C ASP A 298 2.86 7.77 11.90
N ALA A 299 3.11 7.02 10.83
CA ALA A 299 2.62 7.31 9.48
C ALA A 299 2.17 6.04 8.76
N ILE A 300 1.32 6.20 7.74
CA ILE A 300 0.89 5.13 6.84
C ILE A 300 1.09 5.53 5.38
N LEU A 301 1.28 4.53 4.53
CA LEU A 301 1.35 4.70 3.08
C LEU A 301 -0.04 4.57 2.45
N LEU A 302 -0.41 5.52 1.58
CA LEU A 302 -1.57 5.43 0.69
C LEU A 302 -1.08 5.51 -0.76
N ILE A 303 -1.55 4.63 -1.65
CA ILE A 303 -1.05 4.57 -3.03
C ILE A 303 -2.13 5.06 -3.99
N ALA A 304 -1.88 6.16 -4.71
CA ALA A 304 -2.87 6.76 -5.63
C ALA A 304 -3.21 5.86 -6.83
N ALA A 305 -2.28 5.00 -7.23
CA ALA A 305 -2.47 3.96 -8.24
C ALA A 305 -3.44 2.85 -7.79
N VAL A 306 -3.74 2.74 -6.49
CA VAL A 306 -4.60 1.69 -5.91
C VAL A 306 -5.91 2.28 -5.39
N LEU A 307 -5.85 3.46 -4.77
CA LEU A 307 -6.96 4.03 -4.03
C LEU A 307 -7.69 5.13 -4.81
N PRO A 308 -9.03 5.05 -4.93
CA PRO A 308 -9.86 6.14 -5.41
C PRO A 308 -9.77 7.39 -4.51
N ASP A 309 -10.08 8.57 -5.08
CA ASP A 309 -9.97 9.84 -4.34
C ASP A 309 -10.86 9.88 -3.09
N LEU A 310 -12.02 9.21 -3.14
CA LEU A 310 -12.93 9.10 -2.00
C LEU A 310 -12.29 8.33 -0.85
N ASP A 311 -11.59 7.24 -1.17
CA ASP A 311 -10.91 6.41 -0.18
C ASP A 311 -9.72 7.14 0.41
N ILE A 312 -8.89 7.79 -0.41
CA ILE A 312 -7.78 8.63 0.08
C ILE A 312 -8.30 9.71 1.02
N ARG A 313 -9.36 10.44 0.63
CA ARG A 313 -9.98 11.48 1.47
C ARG A 313 -10.51 10.91 2.80
N TYR A 314 -11.16 9.75 2.76
CA TYR A 314 -11.68 9.08 3.95
C TYR A 314 -10.55 8.60 4.87
N MET A 315 -9.50 7.99 4.30
CA MET A 315 -8.35 7.47 5.03
C MET A 315 -7.50 8.60 5.64
N ILE A 316 -7.33 9.74 4.97
CA ILE A 316 -6.68 10.92 5.55
C ILE A 316 -7.44 11.42 6.78
N LYS A 317 -8.78 11.46 6.74
CA LYS A 317 -9.58 11.84 7.92
C LYS A 317 -9.35 10.88 9.08
N ILE A 318 -9.30 9.58 8.82
CA ILE A 318 -8.97 8.58 9.85
C ILE A 318 -7.56 8.81 10.40
N CYS A 319 -6.57 9.03 9.53
CA CYS A 319 -5.19 9.29 9.95
C CYS A 319 -5.12 10.49 10.91
N LYS A 320 -5.77 11.60 10.55
CA LYS A 320 -5.87 12.79 11.40
C LYS A 320 -6.53 12.50 12.75
N MET A 321 -7.62 11.73 12.77
CA MET A 321 -8.27 11.31 14.01
C MET A 321 -7.37 10.43 14.91
N LEU A 322 -6.47 9.65 14.31
CA LEU A 322 -5.56 8.75 15.01
C LEU A 322 -4.18 9.36 15.31
N GLY A 323 -3.94 10.60 14.88
CA GLY A 323 -2.65 11.29 14.99
C GLY A 323 -1.57 10.77 14.03
N LEU A 324 -1.95 10.05 12.98
CA LEU A 324 -1.04 9.50 11.96
C LEU A 324 -0.82 10.52 10.83
N ALA A 325 0.40 10.57 10.31
CA ALA A 325 0.66 11.17 9.01
C ALA A 325 0.28 10.20 7.87
N ALA A 326 -0.12 10.73 6.72
CA ALA A 326 -0.40 9.93 5.53
C ALA A 326 0.56 10.34 4.40
N LEU A 327 1.45 9.42 4.02
CA LEU A 327 2.31 9.57 2.84
C LEU A 327 1.54 9.06 1.63
N VAL A 328 1.13 9.96 0.73
CA VAL A 328 0.38 9.58 -0.48
C VAL A 328 1.35 9.42 -1.65
N GLU A 329 1.56 8.18 -2.09
CA GLU A 329 2.46 7.80 -3.16
C GLU A 329 1.82 7.99 -4.54
N VAL A 330 2.54 8.64 -5.45
CA VAL A 330 2.16 8.90 -6.85
C VAL A 330 3.30 8.52 -7.80
N HIS A 331 2.95 8.19 -9.03
CA HIS A 331 3.88 7.74 -10.07
C HIS A 331 3.87 8.65 -11.30
N ASP A 332 2.72 9.25 -11.62
CA ASP A 332 2.54 10.03 -12.85
C ASP A 332 1.79 11.35 -12.61
N GLU A 333 1.72 12.14 -13.67
CA GLU A 333 1.04 13.43 -13.70
C GLU A 333 -0.42 13.36 -13.25
N ARG A 334 -1.13 12.31 -13.65
CA ARG A 334 -2.56 12.18 -13.39
C ARG A 334 -2.82 11.85 -11.94
N GLU A 335 -2.03 10.93 -11.36
CA GLU A 335 -2.05 10.63 -9.94
C GLU A 335 -1.72 11.87 -9.11
N MET A 336 -0.68 12.63 -9.52
CA MET A 336 -0.34 13.89 -8.87
C MET A 336 -1.49 14.89 -8.94
N ASP A 337 -2.12 15.08 -10.10
CA ASP A 337 -3.24 16.02 -10.26
C ASP A 337 -4.45 15.63 -9.39
N ARG A 338 -4.77 14.33 -9.32
CA ARG A 338 -5.80 13.80 -8.42
C ARG A 338 -5.48 14.11 -6.96
N VAL A 339 -4.27 13.76 -6.50
CA VAL A 339 -3.85 13.94 -5.11
C VAL A 339 -3.80 15.41 -4.73
N LEU A 340 -3.33 16.30 -5.60
CA LEU A 340 -3.33 17.75 -5.37
C LEU A 340 -4.74 18.34 -5.27
N GLY A 341 -5.76 17.68 -5.86
CA GLY A 341 -7.17 18.04 -5.69
C GLY A 341 -7.78 17.66 -4.34
N ILE A 342 -7.10 16.83 -3.53
CA ILE A 342 -7.59 16.37 -2.23
C ILE A 342 -7.16 17.35 -1.13
N GLU A 343 -8.10 17.77 -0.30
CA GLU A 343 -7.82 18.63 0.84
C GLU A 343 -7.12 17.86 1.98
N GLY A 344 -6.18 18.53 2.63
CA GLY A 344 -5.53 18.01 3.83
C GLY A 344 -4.36 17.05 3.58
N ILE A 345 -3.86 16.98 2.34
CA ILE A 345 -2.58 16.35 2.00
C ILE A 345 -1.43 17.18 2.57
N GLU A 346 -0.51 16.51 3.26
CA GLU A 346 0.68 17.13 3.87
C GLU A 346 1.98 16.49 3.37
N LEU A 347 1.91 15.23 2.94
CA LEU A 347 3.03 14.45 2.41
C LEU A 347 2.66 13.77 1.09
N ILE A 348 3.48 13.97 0.06
CA ILE A 348 3.39 13.24 -1.21
C ILE A 348 4.71 12.52 -1.46
N GLY A 349 4.64 11.23 -1.76
CA GLY A 349 5.77 10.43 -2.20
C GLY A 349 5.78 10.31 -3.71
N ILE A 350 6.88 10.69 -4.37
CA ILE A 350 7.07 10.45 -5.81
C ILE A 350 7.89 9.18 -5.97
N ASN A 351 7.25 8.12 -6.45
CA ASN A 351 7.92 6.85 -6.70
C ASN A 351 8.48 6.83 -8.12
N ASN A 352 9.81 6.92 -8.23
CA ASN A 352 10.51 6.93 -9.50
C ASN A 352 10.60 5.55 -10.17
N ARG A 353 10.04 4.50 -9.54
CA ARG A 353 9.97 3.15 -10.12
C ARG A 353 8.64 2.94 -10.82
N ASN A 354 8.69 2.61 -12.10
CA ASN A 354 7.52 2.17 -12.83
C ASN A 354 7.10 0.76 -12.33
N LEU A 355 5.85 0.59 -11.92
CA LEU A 355 5.37 -0.68 -11.34
C LEU A 355 5.01 -1.76 -12.39
N GLU A 356 4.95 -1.38 -13.68
CA GLU A 356 4.75 -2.30 -14.80
C GLU A 356 6.10 -2.80 -15.35
N THR A 357 7.10 -1.92 -15.50
CA THR A 357 8.41 -2.25 -16.10
C THR A 357 9.54 -2.43 -15.08
N PHE A 358 9.37 -1.99 -13.83
CA PHE A 358 10.38 -1.89 -12.78
C PHE A 358 11.58 -0.97 -13.08
N GLU A 359 11.57 -0.29 -14.23
CA GLU A 359 12.55 0.74 -14.57
C GLU A 359 12.45 1.89 -13.58
N VAL A 360 13.60 2.50 -13.28
CA VAL A 360 13.71 3.59 -12.32
C VAL A 360 14.26 4.81 -13.03
N ASP A 361 13.51 5.91 -12.98
CA ASP A 361 13.90 7.18 -13.59
C ASP A 361 13.63 8.35 -12.62
N ILE A 362 14.71 8.87 -12.02
CA ILE A 362 14.63 10.00 -11.08
C ILE A 362 14.22 11.31 -11.76
N SER A 363 14.28 11.41 -13.10
CA SER A 363 13.82 12.58 -13.84
C SER A 363 12.31 12.80 -13.69
N ASN A 364 11.55 11.73 -13.39
CA ASN A 364 10.13 11.79 -13.10
C ASN A 364 9.82 12.74 -11.93
N THR A 365 10.66 12.75 -10.89
CA THR A 365 10.51 13.69 -9.77
C THR A 365 10.50 15.15 -10.25
N LYS A 366 11.44 15.52 -11.12
CA LYS A 366 11.50 16.88 -11.66
C LYS A 366 10.27 17.18 -12.53
N LYS A 367 9.92 16.26 -13.42
CA LYS A 367 8.73 16.36 -14.28
C LYS A 367 7.43 16.62 -13.50
N LEU A 368 7.23 15.93 -12.37
CA LEU A 368 6.02 16.09 -11.55
C LEU A 368 6.02 17.36 -10.70
N LEU A 369 7.19 17.94 -10.42
CA LEU A 369 7.34 19.16 -9.63
C LEU A 369 7.46 20.44 -10.47
N GLU A 370 7.52 20.33 -11.80
CA GLU A 370 7.54 21.47 -12.71
C GLU A 370 6.15 22.13 -12.87
N GLY A 371 6.17 23.39 -13.31
CA GLY A 371 4.95 24.13 -13.66
C GLY A 371 3.98 24.36 -12.49
N GLU A 372 2.68 24.20 -12.76
CA GLU A 372 1.58 24.48 -11.83
C GLU A 372 1.60 23.54 -10.61
N ARG A 373 1.94 22.26 -10.79
CA ARG A 373 1.98 21.26 -9.71
C ARG A 373 2.97 21.69 -8.61
N GLY A 374 4.19 22.06 -9.00
CA GLY A 374 5.18 22.59 -8.06
C GLY A 374 4.73 23.86 -7.36
N GLN A 375 4.02 24.76 -8.05
CA GLN A 375 3.47 25.97 -7.44
C GLN A 375 2.39 25.63 -6.41
N MET A 376 1.50 24.69 -6.71
CA MET A 376 0.47 24.22 -5.79
C MET A 376 1.07 23.55 -4.55
N ILE A 377 2.08 22.68 -4.74
CA ILE A 377 2.81 22.00 -3.66
C ILE A 377 3.42 23.05 -2.70
N ARG A 378 4.11 24.05 -3.25
CA ARG A 378 4.68 25.14 -2.44
C ARG A 378 3.62 25.96 -1.72
N LYS A 379 2.53 26.33 -2.41
CA LYS A 379 1.43 27.11 -1.83
C LYS A 379 0.74 26.39 -0.69
N LYS A 380 0.64 25.05 -0.77
CA LYS A 380 0.02 24.21 0.26
C LYS A 380 0.99 23.75 1.36
N ASP A 381 2.26 24.14 1.30
CA ASP A 381 3.36 23.64 2.15
C ASP A 381 3.40 22.10 2.24
N ILE A 382 3.13 21.42 1.11
CA ILE A 382 3.23 19.96 1.03
C ILE A 382 4.71 19.58 1.01
N ILE A 383 5.09 18.61 1.85
CA ILE A 383 6.41 17.99 1.80
C ILE A 383 6.39 16.91 0.72
N VAL A 384 7.35 17.00 -0.20
CA VAL A 384 7.58 15.97 -1.20
C VAL A 384 8.70 15.05 -0.73
N VAL A 385 8.44 13.75 -0.81
CA VAL A 385 9.38 12.66 -0.55
C VAL A 385 9.80 12.06 -1.90
N GLY A 386 11.09 12.08 -2.22
CA GLY A 386 11.62 11.34 -3.38
C GLY A 386 11.84 9.87 -3.03
N GLU A 387 11.29 8.95 -3.82
CA GLU A 387 11.38 7.51 -3.56
C GLU A 387 11.95 6.77 -4.77
N SER A 388 12.68 5.68 -4.50
CA SER A 388 13.37 4.84 -5.50
C SER A 388 14.47 5.56 -6.30
N GLY A 389 15.54 4.84 -6.63
CA GLY A 389 16.56 5.33 -7.56
C GLY A 389 17.66 6.22 -6.99
N LEU A 390 17.69 6.43 -5.67
CA LEU A 390 18.66 7.31 -5.00
C LEU A 390 19.82 6.48 -4.43
N PHE A 391 20.99 6.54 -5.08
CA PHE A 391 22.17 5.76 -4.72
C PHE A 391 23.37 6.60 -4.32
N THR A 392 23.45 7.83 -4.82
CA THR A 392 24.61 8.72 -4.70
C THR A 392 24.20 10.11 -4.21
N PRO A 393 25.18 10.91 -3.73
CA PRO A 393 24.93 12.32 -3.37
C PRO A 393 24.38 13.15 -4.53
N ASP A 394 24.81 12.86 -5.76
CA ASP A 394 24.34 13.57 -6.95
C ASP A 394 22.87 13.27 -7.24
N ASP A 395 22.40 12.03 -6.99
CA ASP A 395 20.98 11.69 -7.11
C ASP A 395 20.13 12.47 -6.09
N VAL A 396 20.62 12.59 -4.85
CA VAL A 396 19.95 13.35 -3.78
C VAL A 396 19.94 14.84 -4.11
N ALA A 397 21.06 15.39 -4.60
CA ALA A 397 21.14 16.77 -5.04
C ALA A 397 20.16 17.06 -6.19
N TYR A 398 20.09 16.16 -7.18
CA TYR A 398 19.18 16.29 -8.31
C TYR A 398 17.71 16.44 -7.88
N VAL A 399 17.23 15.57 -6.98
CA VAL A 399 15.84 15.67 -6.49
C VAL A 399 15.65 16.84 -5.52
N GLN A 400 16.66 17.18 -4.73
CA GLN A 400 16.63 18.36 -3.85
C GLN A 400 16.46 19.66 -4.65
N GLU A 401 17.18 19.81 -5.76
CA GLU A 401 17.07 20.96 -6.68
C GLU A 401 15.65 21.08 -7.28
N ALA A 402 14.95 19.97 -7.47
CA ALA A 402 13.55 19.96 -7.90
C ALA A 402 12.57 20.40 -6.79
N GLY A 403 13.03 20.51 -5.54
CA GLY A 403 12.23 20.94 -4.39
C GLY A 403 11.84 19.82 -3.42
N VAL A 404 12.45 18.63 -3.55
CA VAL A 404 12.25 17.53 -2.61
C VAL A 404 12.87 17.86 -1.24
N LYS A 405 12.10 17.66 -0.17
CA LYS A 405 12.51 17.97 1.21
C LYS A 405 12.79 16.72 2.05
N ALA A 406 12.43 15.53 1.56
CA ALA A 406 12.71 14.26 2.20
C ALA A 406 12.95 13.16 1.15
N VAL A 407 13.66 12.10 1.53
CA VAL A 407 13.93 10.96 0.63
C VAL A 407 13.65 9.65 1.36
N LEU A 408 13.02 8.68 0.68
CA LEU A 408 12.82 7.33 1.19
C LEU A 408 13.80 6.38 0.52
N VAL A 409 14.70 5.82 1.31
CA VAL A 409 15.81 5.03 0.80
C VAL A 409 16.01 3.75 1.61
N GLY A 410 16.08 2.63 0.92
CA GLY A 410 16.43 1.32 1.50
C GLY A 410 17.59 0.65 0.79
N GLU A 411 17.46 0.44 -0.51
CA GLU A 411 18.34 -0.45 -1.27
C GLU A 411 19.81 -0.01 -1.30
N SER A 412 20.10 1.29 -1.40
CA SER A 412 21.48 1.81 -1.44
C SER A 412 22.18 1.71 -0.07
N ILE A 413 21.43 1.92 1.01
CA ILE A 413 21.97 1.92 2.38
C ILE A 413 22.17 0.49 2.91
N VAL A 414 21.24 -0.43 2.61
CA VAL A 414 21.29 -1.82 3.10
C VAL A 414 22.50 -2.60 2.58
N LYS A 415 23.13 -2.19 1.46
CA LYS A 415 24.32 -2.84 0.89
C LYS A 415 25.57 -2.74 1.77
N GLN A 416 25.61 -1.78 2.68
CA GLN A 416 26.81 -1.51 3.48
C GLN A 416 26.77 -2.32 4.78
N SER A 417 27.93 -2.85 5.19
CA SER A 417 28.06 -3.58 6.46
C SER A 417 27.77 -2.69 7.68
N ASP A 418 27.99 -1.38 7.53
CA ASP A 418 27.67 -0.32 8.48
C ASP A 418 26.59 0.61 7.88
N PRO A 419 25.34 0.53 8.37
CA PRO A 419 24.25 1.39 7.95
C PRO A 419 24.57 2.89 8.06
N GLY A 420 25.34 3.31 9.08
CA GLY A 420 25.73 4.71 9.26
C GLY A 420 26.63 5.20 8.13
N LYS A 421 27.61 4.40 7.72
CA LYS A 421 28.44 4.71 6.54
C LYS A 421 27.63 4.72 5.24
N GLY A 422 26.62 3.86 5.12
CA GLY A 422 25.70 3.88 3.99
C GLY A 422 24.93 5.21 3.90
N ILE A 423 24.48 5.73 5.03
CA ILE A 423 23.82 7.04 5.10
C ILE A 423 24.80 8.16 4.75
N SER A 424 25.99 8.20 5.36
CA SER A 424 26.97 9.24 5.06
C SER A 424 27.44 9.21 3.60
N GLY A 425 27.55 8.01 3.01
CA GLY A 425 27.87 7.83 1.59
C GLY A 425 26.77 8.33 0.65
N LEU A 426 25.49 8.12 1.02
CA LEU A 426 24.35 8.62 0.25
C LEU A 426 24.29 10.15 0.23
N PHE A 427 24.60 10.82 1.34
CA PHE A 427 24.54 12.28 1.43
C PHE A 427 25.88 12.98 1.17
N GLY A 428 26.98 12.23 1.06
CA GLY A 428 28.34 12.76 0.93
C GLY A 428 28.85 13.47 2.19
N LYS A 429 28.13 13.37 3.31
CA LYS A 429 28.46 13.99 4.60
C LYS A 429 27.76 13.27 5.75
N ASP A 430 28.25 13.47 6.97
CA ASP A 430 27.59 12.99 8.18
C ASP A 430 26.34 13.82 8.48
N ILE A 431 25.22 13.14 8.73
CA ILE A 431 23.92 13.74 9.09
C ILE A 431 23.40 13.25 10.45
N SER A 432 24.23 12.53 11.22
CA SER A 432 23.91 12.05 12.57
C SER A 432 23.56 13.19 13.53
N LEU A 433 22.82 12.87 14.59
CA LEU A 433 22.31 13.82 15.60
C LEU A 433 23.35 14.16 16.67
#